data_AF-A0A7J8Q013-F1
#
_entry.id   AF-A0A7J8Q013-F1
#
_cell.length_a   1.000
_cell.length_b   1.000
_cell.length_c   1.000
_cell.angle_alpha   90.00
_cell.angle_beta   90.00
_cell.angle_gamma   90.00
#
_symmetry.space_group_name_H-M   'P 1'
#
loop_
_entity.id
_entity.type
_entity.pdbx_description
1 polymer ?
#
loop_
_entity_poly.entity_id
_entity_poly.type
_entity_poly.pdbx_seq_one_letter_code
_entity_poly.pdbx_strand_id
1 'polypeptide(L)'
;LRDRAQVEQLLQYIVEEPPEDADNKRSFKFPFIACEIFTCEIDVILRTLAEEEELMNLLFSFLEPNRPHSALLAGYFSKVVVCLMLRKTVPLMNYVQVHQDVFCQLVDLIGITSIMEVLVRLVAADDHVYPNFSDVMQWLADSNLLEMIVDKLSPSCAPEVHANAAETLCAITRNVPSALATKLSSPSFVARIFGHALEDSHSKSGLVNSLSVCISLLDPKRSAINSPLMYSFRNQLMYEPPIPVNSETINAMLPQLGEWISFAASCDLLMLLNVSSDEKILPTTYGELRPPLGKHRLQIVEFIAVLLRTGNEAAQKELVNSGAIRRVLDLFFEYPYNNALHHHVESIMLSCLESKNDAIVDHLLQECDLIGKFLQTDKHQILSSDSNQPTLVAAGKRATRVGNIGHITRISNKLVQLGCSNSRIQACLQENSEWNEWQAKVLQERNAVENVYRWACGRPTSLQDRTRDSDEDDLHDRDYDVAAL
;
A
#
# COMPACT_ATOMS: atom_id res chain seq x y z
N LEU A 1 -35.77 -12.81 -25.79
CA LEU A 1 -34.56 -12.40 -25.05
C LEU A 1 -33.30 -12.41 -25.91
N ARG A 2 -33.28 -13.02 -27.11
CA ARG A 2 -32.11 -13.06 -28.01
C ARG A 2 -32.22 -12.11 -29.20
N ASP A 3 -33.39 -11.51 -29.39
CA ASP A 3 -33.63 -10.59 -30.50
C ASP A 3 -33.11 -9.20 -30.12
N ARG A 4 -32.53 -8.52 -31.10
CA ARG A 4 -31.73 -7.30 -30.97
C ARG A 4 -32.45 -6.23 -30.14
N ALA A 5 -33.73 -6.00 -30.45
CA ALA A 5 -34.56 -5.02 -29.74
C ALA A 5 -34.70 -5.32 -28.23
N GLN A 6 -34.66 -6.59 -27.83
CA GLN A 6 -34.72 -6.93 -26.41
C GLN A 6 -33.38 -6.70 -25.72
N VAL A 7 -32.26 -7.00 -26.39
CA VAL A 7 -30.92 -6.72 -25.84
C VAL A 7 -30.73 -5.21 -25.68
N GLU A 8 -31.13 -4.43 -26.69
CA GLU A 8 -31.15 -2.96 -26.65
C GLU A 8 -31.97 -2.43 -25.45
N GLN A 9 -33.19 -2.94 -25.26
CA GLN A 9 -34.04 -2.54 -24.14
C GLN A 9 -33.40 -2.86 -22.77
N LEU A 10 -32.70 -3.99 -22.65
CA LEU A 10 -31.98 -4.35 -21.45
C LEU A 10 -30.80 -3.40 -21.20
N LEU A 11 -30.06 -2.99 -22.25
CA LEU A 11 -28.99 -2.01 -22.14
C LEU A 11 -29.50 -0.63 -21.70
N GLN A 12 -30.63 -0.16 -22.25
CA GLN A 12 -31.23 1.12 -21.84
C GLN A 12 -31.53 1.16 -20.34
N TYR A 13 -31.96 0.04 -19.75
CA TYR A 13 -32.14 -0.03 -18.29
C TYR A 13 -30.84 0.08 -17.49
N ILE A 14 -29.69 -0.18 -18.11
CA ILE A 14 -28.37 -0.16 -17.48
C ILE A 14 -27.67 1.19 -17.67
N VAL A 15 -27.84 1.83 -18.83
CA VAL A 15 -27.08 3.03 -19.21
C VAL A 15 -27.87 4.33 -19.17
N GLU A 16 -29.20 4.27 -19.06
CA GLU A 16 -30.06 5.46 -19.01
C GLU A 16 -30.71 5.59 -17.64
N GLU A 17 -30.52 6.78 -17.04
CA GLU A 17 -31.23 7.15 -15.81
C GLU A 17 -32.75 7.10 -16.02
N PRO A 18 -33.49 6.63 -15.01
CA PRO A 18 -34.94 6.65 -15.08
C PRO A 18 -35.45 8.11 -15.12
N PRO A 19 -36.53 8.40 -15.87
CA PRO A 19 -37.24 9.67 -15.77
C PRO A 19 -37.63 10.01 -14.32
N GLU A 20 -37.74 11.29 -13.97
CA GLU A 20 -38.06 11.72 -12.59
C GLU A 20 -39.43 11.18 -12.10
N ASP A 21 -40.36 10.92 -13.02
CA ASP A 21 -41.70 10.38 -12.76
C ASP A 21 -41.79 8.84 -12.92
N ALA A 22 -40.65 8.16 -13.10
CA ALA A 22 -40.61 6.73 -13.33
C ALA A 22 -41.08 5.93 -12.10
N ASP A 23 -41.77 4.81 -12.38
CA ASP A 23 -42.20 3.90 -11.32
C ASP A 23 -41.02 3.15 -10.69
N ASN A 24 -41.23 2.58 -9.49
CA ASN A 24 -40.19 1.79 -8.80
C ASN A 24 -39.67 0.61 -9.65
N LYS A 25 -40.45 0.14 -10.63
CA LYS A 25 -39.99 -0.95 -11.51
C LYS A 25 -38.92 -0.44 -12.47
N ARG A 26 -39.12 0.69 -13.14
CA ARG A 26 -38.13 1.29 -14.04
C ARG A 26 -36.91 1.82 -13.29
N SER A 27 -37.09 2.33 -12.06
CA SER A 27 -35.98 2.93 -11.29
C SER A 27 -35.07 1.90 -10.61
N PHE A 28 -35.60 0.74 -10.19
CA PHE A 28 -34.81 -0.24 -9.42
C PHE A 28 -34.90 -1.67 -9.96
N LYS A 29 -36.11 -2.15 -10.27
CA LYS A 29 -36.31 -3.56 -10.62
C LYS A 29 -35.76 -3.93 -12.00
N PHE A 30 -36.03 -3.11 -13.02
CA PHE A 30 -35.61 -3.39 -14.39
C PHE A 30 -34.09 -3.27 -14.58
N PRO A 31 -33.40 -2.23 -14.07
CA PRO A 31 -31.93 -2.17 -14.10
C PRO A 31 -31.28 -3.39 -13.43
N PHE A 32 -31.77 -3.78 -12.25
CA PHE A 32 -31.29 -4.97 -11.55
C PHE A 32 -31.48 -6.24 -12.38
N ILE A 33 -32.70 -6.50 -12.87
CA ILE A 33 -32.98 -7.71 -13.66
C ILE A 33 -32.16 -7.72 -14.96
N ALA A 34 -32.02 -6.58 -15.63
CA ALA A 34 -31.24 -6.47 -16.86
C ALA A 34 -29.77 -6.80 -16.61
N CYS A 35 -29.18 -6.25 -15.55
CA CYS A 35 -27.83 -6.58 -15.13
C CYS A 35 -27.70 -8.09 -14.85
N GLU A 36 -28.61 -8.67 -14.06
CA GLU A 36 -28.55 -10.11 -13.73
C GLU A 36 -28.67 -10.99 -14.98
N ILE A 37 -29.47 -10.60 -15.98
CA ILE A 37 -29.58 -11.35 -17.24
C ILE A 37 -28.24 -11.37 -18.00
N PHE A 38 -27.54 -10.24 -18.08
CA PHE A 38 -26.22 -10.19 -18.72
C PHE A 38 -25.18 -10.97 -17.91
N THR A 39 -25.18 -10.87 -16.58
CA THR A 39 -24.23 -11.57 -15.72
C THR A 39 -24.54 -13.06 -15.52
N CYS A 40 -25.68 -13.55 -16.01
CA CYS A 40 -25.95 -14.99 -16.13
C CYS A 40 -25.15 -15.65 -17.28
N GLU A 41 -24.31 -14.90 -17.99
CA GLU A 41 -23.38 -15.40 -19.01
C GLU A 41 -24.04 -16.18 -20.16
N ILE A 42 -25.28 -15.82 -20.50
CA ILE A 42 -26.03 -16.47 -21.57
C ILE A 42 -25.35 -16.15 -22.90
N ASP A 43 -24.61 -17.10 -23.46
CA ASP A 43 -23.74 -16.91 -24.62
C ASP A 43 -24.43 -16.21 -25.80
N VAL A 44 -25.68 -16.58 -26.10
CA VAL A 44 -26.40 -16.00 -27.24
C VAL A 44 -26.71 -14.51 -27.02
N ILE A 45 -27.01 -14.08 -25.79
CA ILE A 45 -27.27 -12.67 -25.47
C ILE A 45 -25.96 -11.87 -25.56
N LEU A 46 -24.89 -12.40 -24.95
CA LEU A 46 -23.57 -11.75 -24.99
C LEU A 46 -23.01 -11.68 -26.41
N ARG A 47 -23.29 -12.68 -27.24
CA ARG A 47 -22.93 -12.69 -28.66
C ARG A 47 -23.66 -11.57 -29.41
N THR A 48 -24.98 -11.47 -29.26
CA THR A 48 -25.76 -10.38 -29.86
C THR A 48 -25.23 -9.01 -29.42
N LEU A 49 -24.94 -8.82 -28.14
CA LEU A 49 -24.33 -7.59 -27.63
C LEU A 49 -22.96 -7.29 -28.27
N ALA A 50 -22.08 -8.29 -28.34
CA ALA A 50 -20.69 -8.10 -28.75
C ALA A 50 -20.48 -8.02 -30.28
N GLU A 51 -21.39 -8.59 -31.09
CA GLU A 51 -21.29 -8.60 -32.56
C GLU A 51 -22.01 -7.41 -33.21
N GLU A 52 -22.91 -6.73 -32.49
CA GLU A 52 -23.66 -5.56 -32.98
C GLU A 52 -23.02 -4.26 -32.48
N GLU A 53 -22.35 -3.53 -33.38
CA GLU A 53 -21.64 -2.28 -33.06
C GLU A 53 -22.56 -1.22 -32.42
N GLU A 54 -23.81 -1.10 -32.89
CA GLU A 54 -24.79 -0.17 -32.31
C GLU A 54 -25.13 -0.47 -30.84
N LEU A 55 -25.15 -1.75 -30.45
CA LEU A 55 -25.39 -2.16 -29.06
C LEU A 55 -24.17 -1.89 -28.18
N MET A 56 -22.96 -2.10 -28.71
CA MET A 56 -21.73 -1.71 -28.02
C MET A 56 -21.65 -0.18 -27.85
N ASN A 57 -22.00 0.59 -28.89
CA ASN A 57 -22.11 2.04 -28.82
C ASN A 57 -23.11 2.49 -27.75
N LEU A 58 -24.28 1.84 -27.67
CA LEU A 58 -25.25 2.13 -26.62
C LEU A 58 -24.69 1.81 -25.23
N LEU A 59 -24.04 0.66 -25.04
CA LEU A 59 -23.42 0.30 -23.77
C LEU A 59 -22.36 1.33 -23.34
N PHE A 60 -21.45 1.67 -24.24
CA PHE A 60 -20.34 2.61 -23.96
C PHE A 60 -20.77 4.07 -23.96
N SER A 61 -21.95 4.41 -24.50
CA SER A 61 -22.54 5.75 -24.35
C SER A 61 -22.73 6.15 -22.88
N PHE A 62 -22.78 5.19 -21.96
CA PHE A 62 -22.77 5.45 -20.51
C PHE A 62 -21.61 6.34 -20.07
N LEU A 63 -20.47 6.30 -20.77
CA LEU A 63 -19.26 7.04 -20.42
C LEU A 63 -19.23 8.48 -20.99
N GLU A 64 -20.24 8.88 -21.76
CA GLU A 64 -20.27 10.20 -22.39
C GLU A 64 -20.31 11.33 -21.33
N PRO A 65 -19.45 12.37 -21.43
CA PRO A 65 -19.34 13.42 -20.40
C PRO A 65 -20.64 14.17 -20.08
N ASN A 66 -21.56 14.23 -21.04
CA ASN A 66 -22.83 14.95 -20.91
C ASN A 66 -23.91 14.12 -20.19
N ARG A 67 -23.62 12.88 -19.79
CA ARG A 67 -24.57 12.01 -19.09
C ARG A 67 -24.41 12.06 -17.57
N PRO A 68 -25.51 11.82 -16.84
CA PRO A 68 -25.44 11.52 -15.41
C PRO A 68 -24.81 10.13 -15.18
N HIS A 69 -23.95 10.04 -14.17
CA HIS A 69 -23.27 8.80 -13.81
C HIS A 69 -23.60 8.40 -12.37
N SER A 70 -24.80 7.85 -12.12
CA SER A 70 -25.12 7.36 -10.78
C SER A 70 -24.24 6.17 -10.40
N ALA A 71 -23.89 6.06 -9.12
CA ALA A 71 -23.11 4.94 -8.60
C ALA A 71 -23.81 3.59 -8.85
N LEU A 72 -25.15 3.55 -8.87
CA LEU A 72 -25.93 2.35 -9.14
C LEU A 72 -25.75 1.87 -10.58
N LEU A 73 -25.98 2.74 -11.56
CA LEU A 73 -25.86 2.39 -12.97
C LEU A 73 -24.40 2.13 -13.35
N ALA A 74 -23.44 2.88 -12.79
CA ALA A 74 -22.02 2.59 -12.96
C ALA A 74 -21.64 1.18 -12.47
N GLY A 75 -22.25 0.72 -11.38
CA GLY A 75 -22.10 -0.65 -10.89
C GLY A 75 -22.66 -1.69 -11.86
N TYR A 76 -23.82 -1.44 -12.46
CA TYR A 76 -24.39 -2.35 -13.47
C TYR A 76 -23.62 -2.34 -14.79
N PHE A 77 -23.25 -1.16 -15.29
CA PHE A 77 -22.37 -1.01 -16.44
C PHE A 77 -21.07 -1.80 -16.24
N SER A 78 -20.41 -1.60 -15.08
CA SER A 78 -19.19 -2.31 -14.72
C SER A 78 -19.37 -3.83 -14.76
N LYS A 79 -20.44 -4.35 -14.12
CA LYS A 79 -20.76 -5.79 -14.15
C LYS A 79 -20.93 -6.36 -15.57
N VAL A 80 -21.64 -5.64 -16.44
CA VAL A 80 -21.84 -6.08 -17.84
C VAL A 80 -20.53 -6.07 -18.61
N VAL A 81 -19.72 -5.01 -18.49
CA VAL A 81 -18.42 -4.92 -19.16
C VAL A 81 -17.46 -5.99 -18.65
N VAL A 82 -17.41 -6.25 -17.34
CA VAL A 82 -16.61 -7.35 -16.77
C VAL A 82 -17.08 -8.71 -17.28
N CYS A 83 -18.39 -8.91 -17.43
CA CYS A 83 -18.92 -10.14 -18.04
C CYS A 83 -18.46 -10.28 -19.51
N LEU A 84 -18.44 -9.18 -20.28
CA LEU A 84 -17.90 -9.17 -21.64
C LEU A 84 -16.39 -9.47 -21.65
N MET A 85 -15.62 -8.91 -20.72
CA MET A 85 -14.19 -9.23 -20.59
C MET A 85 -13.93 -10.71 -20.33
N LEU A 86 -14.79 -11.37 -19.56
CA LEU A 86 -14.64 -12.79 -19.21
C LEU A 86 -15.09 -13.73 -20.34
N ARG A 87 -16.14 -13.36 -21.09
CA ARG A 87 -16.82 -14.27 -22.02
C ARG A 87 -16.68 -13.89 -23.49
N LYS A 88 -16.38 -12.62 -23.79
CA LYS A 88 -16.30 -12.02 -25.13
C LYS A 88 -15.12 -11.04 -25.23
N THR A 89 -13.96 -11.42 -24.67
CA THR A 89 -12.77 -10.57 -24.57
C THR A 89 -12.32 -10.05 -25.94
N VAL A 90 -12.22 -10.93 -26.94
CA VAL A 90 -11.70 -10.55 -28.27
C VAL A 90 -12.60 -9.50 -28.95
N PRO A 91 -13.94 -9.69 -29.09
CA PRO A 91 -14.83 -8.65 -29.59
C PRO A 91 -14.76 -7.33 -28.81
N LEU A 92 -14.72 -7.41 -27.47
CA LEU A 92 -14.64 -6.23 -26.61
C LEU A 92 -13.35 -5.44 -26.86
N MET A 93 -12.20 -6.12 -26.89
CA MET A 93 -10.91 -5.45 -27.10
C MET A 93 -10.80 -4.87 -28.51
N ASN A 94 -11.32 -5.56 -29.53
CA ASN A 94 -11.39 -5.01 -30.88
C ASN A 94 -12.24 -3.73 -30.93
N TYR A 95 -13.39 -3.72 -30.25
CA TYR A 95 -14.24 -2.53 -30.17
C TYR A 95 -13.51 -1.35 -29.52
N VAL A 96 -12.86 -1.59 -28.37
CA VAL A 96 -12.14 -0.55 -27.63
C VAL A 96 -10.91 -0.03 -28.40
N GLN A 97 -10.23 -0.87 -29.18
CA GLN A 97 -9.12 -0.43 -30.04
C GLN A 97 -9.57 0.54 -31.16
N VAL A 98 -10.77 0.33 -31.70
CA VAL A 98 -11.38 1.21 -32.70
C VAL A 98 -11.89 2.50 -32.04
N HIS A 99 -12.45 2.41 -30.84
CA HIS A 99 -13.03 3.51 -30.08
C HIS A 99 -12.10 3.97 -28.94
N GLN A 100 -10.99 4.61 -29.32
CA GLN A 100 -9.93 4.99 -28.37
C GLN A 100 -10.39 6.00 -27.30
N ASP A 101 -11.47 6.74 -27.57
CA ASP A 101 -12.10 7.67 -26.64
C ASP A 101 -12.67 6.97 -25.40
N VAL A 102 -13.01 5.69 -25.48
CA VAL A 102 -13.46 4.87 -24.34
C VAL A 102 -12.46 4.96 -23.19
N PHE A 103 -11.16 4.83 -23.46
CA PHE A 103 -10.14 4.93 -22.41
C PHE A 103 -10.06 6.32 -21.80
N CYS A 104 -10.15 7.38 -22.62
CA CYS A 104 -10.17 8.76 -22.13
C CYS A 104 -11.36 8.96 -21.18
N GLN A 105 -12.54 8.51 -21.58
CA GLN A 105 -13.77 8.64 -20.78
C GLN A 105 -13.71 7.80 -19.50
N LEU A 106 -13.19 6.57 -19.56
CA LEU A 106 -12.95 5.75 -18.35
C LEU A 106 -12.02 6.44 -17.37
N VAL A 107 -10.96 7.10 -17.86
CA VAL A 107 -10.02 7.86 -17.02
C VAL A 107 -10.65 9.13 -16.48
N ASP A 108 -11.48 9.83 -17.27
CA ASP A 108 -12.21 11.02 -16.80
C ASP A 108 -13.21 10.69 -15.69
N LEU A 109 -13.80 9.50 -15.74
CA LEU A 109 -14.75 8.99 -14.75
C LEU A 109 -14.09 8.13 -13.65
N ILE A 110 -12.76 8.10 -13.58
CA ILE A 110 -12.02 7.22 -12.65
C ILE A 110 -12.37 7.46 -11.17
N GLY A 111 -12.93 8.62 -10.82
CA GLY A 111 -13.46 8.90 -9.47
C GLY A 111 -14.59 7.95 -9.05
N ILE A 112 -15.28 7.30 -9.98
CA ILE A 112 -16.30 6.28 -9.70
C ILE A 112 -15.62 4.92 -9.59
N THR A 113 -15.64 4.31 -8.40
CA THR A 113 -14.94 3.04 -8.12
C THR A 113 -15.28 1.93 -9.11
N SER A 114 -16.55 1.79 -9.50
CA SER A 114 -16.97 0.77 -10.48
C SER A 114 -16.37 0.98 -11.88
N ILE A 115 -16.06 2.23 -12.26
CA ILE A 115 -15.40 2.57 -13.52
C ILE A 115 -13.89 2.30 -13.43
N MET A 116 -13.26 2.72 -12.34
CA MET A 116 -11.86 2.35 -12.06
C MET A 116 -11.67 0.83 -12.09
N GLU A 117 -12.62 0.07 -11.56
CA GLU A 117 -12.62 -1.39 -11.56
C GLU A 117 -12.67 -2.00 -12.97
N VAL A 118 -13.37 -1.37 -13.92
CA VAL A 118 -13.33 -1.74 -15.34
C VAL A 118 -11.94 -1.44 -15.92
N LEU A 119 -11.43 -0.24 -15.64
CA LEU A 119 -10.13 0.20 -16.13
C LEU A 119 -9.00 -0.72 -15.65
N VAL A 120 -8.95 -1.05 -14.36
CA VAL A 120 -7.99 -2.01 -13.77
C VAL A 120 -8.03 -3.34 -14.51
N ARG A 121 -9.21 -3.87 -14.81
CA ARG A 121 -9.36 -5.15 -15.52
C ARG A 121 -8.92 -5.07 -16.99
N LEU A 122 -9.03 -3.92 -17.64
CA LEU A 122 -8.49 -3.72 -19.00
C LEU A 122 -6.97 -3.68 -19.02
N VAL A 123 -6.35 -3.01 -18.05
CA VAL A 123 -4.90 -2.69 -18.08
C VAL A 123 -4.03 -3.66 -17.27
N ALA A 124 -4.63 -4.42 -16.36
CA ALA A 124 -3.94 -5.36 -15.48
C ALA A 124 -4.51 -6.79 -15.57
N ALA A 125 -5.11 -7.14 -16.72
CA ALA A 125 -5.49 -8.53 -17.01
C ALA A 125 -4.26 -9.43 -17.16
N ASP A 126 -4.45 -10.71 -16.89
CA ASP A 126 -3.38 -11.73 -16.98
C ASP A 126 -3.07 -12.05 -18.46
N ASP A 127 -1.79 -12.28 -18.78
CA ASP A 127 -1.26 -12.59 -20.12
C ASP A 127 -1.94 -13.81 -20.77
N HIS A 128 -2.61 -14.65 -19.97
CA HIS A 128 -3.20 -15.91 -20.41
C HIS A 128 -4.62 -15.80 -21.00
N VAL A 129 -5.23 -14.60 -21.05
CA VAL A 129 -6.67 -14.50 -21.34
C VAL A 129 -7.01 -14.61 -22.84
N TYR A 130 -6.15 -14.20 -23.79
CA TYR A 130 -6.42 -14.38 -25.23
C TYR A 130 -5.20 -14.25 -26.16
N PRO A 131 -5.22 -14.88 -27.36
CA PRO A 131 -4.18 -14.71 -28.38
C PRO A 131 -4.14 -13.24 -28.85
N ASN A 132 -2.98 -12.60 -28.71
CA ASN A 132 -2.68 -11.17 -28.97
C ASN A 132 -2.74 -10.23 -27.76
N PHE A 133 -2.91 -10.73 -26.52
CA PHE A 133 -2.89 -9.88 -25.32
C PHE A 133 -1.64 -8.98 -25.23
N SER A 134 -0.46 -9.55 -25.51
CA SER A 134 0.82 -8.83 -25.52
C SER A 134 0.82 -7.63 -26.48
N ASP A 135 0.31 -7.81 -27.70
CA ASP A 135 0.24 -6.72 -28.71
C ASP A 135 -0.72 -5.61 -28.26
N VAL A 136 -1.83 -5.98 -27.59
CA VAL A 136 -2.77 -5.02 -27.03
C VAL A 136 -2.13 -4.24 -25.88
N MET A 137 -1.42 -4.91 -24.97
CA MET A 137 -0.70 -4.25 -23.88
C MET A 137 0.41 -3.33 -24.40
N GLN A 138 1.09 -3.71 -25.47
CA GLN A 138 2.07 -2.85 -26.12
C GLN A 138 1.41 -1.62 -26.75
N TRP A 139 0.29 -1.79 -27.46
CA TRP A 139 -0.49 -0.68 -27.99
C TRP A 139 -0.98 0.28 -26.89
N LEU A 140 -1.47 -0.26 -25.76
CA LEU A 140 -1.85 0.56 -24.59
C LEU A 140 -0.66 1.32 -24.03
N ALA A 141 0.52 0.70 -23.98
CA ALA A 141 1.75 1.36 -23.55
C ALA A 141 2.17 2.46 -24.53
N ASP A 142 1.98 2.28 -25.83
CA ASP A 142 2.31 3.30 -26.83
C ASP A 142 1.28 4.44 -26.88
N SER A 143 0.09 4.23 -26.32
CA SER A 143 -0.94 5.26 -26.17
C SER A 143 -0.64 6.26 -25.04
N ASN A 144 -1.47 7.31 -24.94
CA ASN A 144 -1.41 8.32 -23.86
C ASN A 144 -2.12 7.88 -22.56
N LEU A 145 -2.50 6.60 -22.44
CA LEU A 145 -3.30 6.10 -21.32
C LEU A 145 -2.59 6.27 -19.96
N LEU A 146 -1.31 5.88 -19.87
CA LEU A 146 -0.56 6.00 -18.63
C LEU A 146 -0.39 7.44 -18.20
N GLU A 147 -0.12 8.33 -19.15
CA GLU A 147 0.00 9.77 -18.93
C GLU A 147 -1.31 10.33 -18.34
N MET A 148 -2.46 9.98 -18.93
CA MET A 148 -3.77 10.41 -18.42
C MET A 148 -4.06 9.90 -17.01
N ILE A 149 -3.71 8.64 -16.68
CA ILE A 149 -3.92 8.09 -15.34
C ILE A 149 -2.98 8.75 -14.32
N VAL A 150 -1.71 8.99 -14.68
CA VAL A 150 -0.76 9.67 -13.80
C VAL A 150 -1.17 11.12 -13.54
N ASP A 151 -1.73 11.81 -14.53
CA ASP A 151 -2.25 13.17 -14.35
C ASP A 151 -3.39 13.26 -13.31
N LYS A 152 -4.12 12.17 -13.09
CA LYS A 152 -5.15 12.09 -12.05
C LYS A 152 -4.56 12.03 -10.62
N LEU A 153 -3.24 11.95 -10.47
CA LEU A 153 -2.53 12.14 -9.19
C LEU A 153 -2.22 13.62 -8.89
N SER A 154 -2.47 14.54 -9.84
CA SER A 154 -2.26 15.97 -9.65
C SER A 154 -3.02 16.48 -8.41
N PRO A 155 -2.43 17.35 -7.57
CA PRO A 155 -3.09 17.89 -6.37
C PRO A 155 -4.45 18.57 -6.61
N SER A 156 -4.74 18.95 -7.85
CA SER A 156 -6.01 19.53 -8.29
C SER A 156 -7.19 18.55 -8.29
N CYS A 157 -6.92 17.24 -8.24
CA CYS A 157 -7.95 16.20 -8.26
C CYS A 157 -8.55 15.94 -6.88
N ALA A 158 -9.73 15.31 -6.86
CA ALA A 158 -10.41 14.94 -5.62
C ALA A 158 -9.73 13.72 -4.96
N PRO A 159 -9.83 13.54 -3.63
CA PRO A 159 -9.23 12.40 -2.92
C PRO A 159 -9.62 11.02 -3.46
N GLU A 160 -10.87 10.85 -3.91
CA GLU A 160 -11.37 9.60 -4.49
C GLU A 160 -10.71 9.32 -5.84
N VAL A 161 -10.47 10.36 -6.65
CA VAL A 161 -9.75 10.28 -7.93
C VAL A 161 -8.30 9.86 -7.69
N HIS A 162 -7.61 10.48 -6.72
CA HIS A 162 -6.25 10.09 -6.36
C HIS A 162 -6.17 8.61 -5.94
N ALA A 163 -7.11 8.15 -5.10
CA ALA A 163 -7.12 6.78 -4.60
C ALA A 163 -7.35 5.77 -5.73
N ASN A 164 -8.31 6.04 -6.61
CA ASN A 164 -8.64 5.16 -7.73
C ASN A 164 -7.53 5.15 -8.80
N ALA A 165 -6.91 6.31 -9.09
CA ALA A 165 -5.76 6.40 -9.98
C ALA A 165 -4.56 5.61 -9.44
N ALA A 166 -4.24 5.78 -8.15
CA ALA A 166 -3.16 5.04 -7.51
C ALA A 166 -3.41 3.53 -7.49
N GLU A 167 -4.64 3.07 -7.20
CA GLU A 167 -4.96 1.63 -7.26
C GLU A 167 -4.79 1.09 -8.68
N THR A 168 -5.18 1.85 -9.71
CA THR A 168 -5.00 1.49 -11.12
C THR A 168 -3.52 1.35 -11.47
N LEU A 169 -2.71 2.34 -11.12
CA LEU A 169 -1.26 2.31 -11.36
C LEU A 169 -0.59 1.19 -10.57
N CYS A 170 -0.98 0.98 -9.30
CA CYS A 170 -0.46 -0.12 -8.49
C CYS A 170 -0.83 -1.48 -9.11
N ALA A 171 -2.05 -1.66 -9.64
CA ALA A 171 -2.42 -2.87 -10.36
C ALA A 171 -1.50 -3.13 -11.57
N ILE A 172 -1.17 -2.08 -12.33
CA ILE A 172 -0.21 -2.17 -13.45
C ILE A 172 1.18 -2.60 -12.94
N THR A 173 1.70 -1.99 -11.86
CA THR A 173 3.02 -2.36 -11.31
C THR A 173 3.09 -3.81 -10.82
N ARG A 174 1.96 -4.41 -10.42
CA ARG A 174 1.89 -5.79 -9.95
C ARG A 174 1.91 -6.80 -11.11
N ASN A 175 1.55 -6.37 -12.31
CA ASN A 175 1.49 -7.21 -13.51
C ASN A 175 2.83 -7.20 -14.26
N VAL A 176 3.91 -7.62 -13.59
CA VAL A 176 5.26 -7.70 -14.17
C VAL A 176 5.54 -9.15 -14.60
N PRO A 177 6.08 -9.38 -15.81
CA PRO A 177 6.47 -8.40 -16.82
C PRO A 177 5.31 -7.96 -17.74
N SER A 178 5.09 -6.65 -17.90
CA SER A 178 4.18 -6.10 -18.93
C SER A 178 4.74 -4.82 -19.55
N ALA A 179 4.31 -4.50 -20.77
CA ALA A 179 4.72 -3.27 -21.48
C ALA A 179 4.33 -2.01 -20.68
N LEU A 180 3.12 -2.01 -20.09
CA LEU A 180 2.64 -0.93 -19.23
C LEU A 180 3.46 -0.80 -17.95
N ALA A 181 3.76 -1.89 -17.25
CA ALA A 181 4.61 -1.85 -16.06
C ALA A 181 6.03 -1.35 -16.38
N THR A 182 6.56 -1.73 -17.54
CA THR A 182 7.88 -1.29 -18.02
C THR A 182 7.89 0.21 -18.32
N LYS A 183 6.89 0.72 -19.05
CA LYS A 183 6.76 2.16 -19.34
C LYS A 183 6.53 2.97 -18.05
N LEU A 184 5.71 2.47 -17.13
CA LEU A 184 5.44 3.11 -15.84
C LEU A 184 6.70 3.17 -14.95
N SER A 185 7.57 2.17 -15.03
CA SER A 185 8.84 2.12 -14.28
C SER A 185 9.95 2.98 -14.90
N SER A 186 9.68 3.63 -16.04
CA SER A 186 10.65 4.47 -16.73
C SER A 186 10.92 5.77 -15.96
N PRO A 187 12.12 6.37 -16.14
CA PRO A 187 12.50 7.54 -15.37
C PRO A 187 11.55 8.74 -15.46
N SER A 188 10.97 9.00 -16.64
CA SER A 188 10.06 10.12 -16.86
C SER A 188 8.74 9.97 -16.08
N PHE A 189 8.18 8.76 -16.03
CA PHE A 189 6.95 8.47 -15.30
C PHE A 189 7.17 8.49 -13.80
N VAL A 190 8.24 7.87 -13.33
CA VAL A 190 8.63 7.85 -11.92
C VAL A 190 8.82 9.27 -11.41
N ALA A 191 9.54 10.11 -12.17
CA ALA A 191 9.72 11.52 -11.89
C ALA A 191 8.38 12.28 -11.84
N ARG A 192 7.47 12.05 -12.78
CA ARG A 192 6.16 12.71 -12.80
C ARG A 192 5.29 12.34 -11.59
N ILE A 193 5.21 11.04 -11.26
CA ILE A 193 4.44 10.52 -10.12
C ILE A 193 4.98 11.09 -8.81
N PHE A 194 6.30 11.07 -8.65
CA PHE A 194 6.94 11.62 -7.45
C PHE A 194 6.75 13.14 -7.38
N GLY A 195 6.83 13.85 -8.51
CA GLY A 195 6.52 15.28 -8.62
C GLY A 195 5.13 15.64 -8.09
N HIS A 196 4.09 14.88 -8.45
CA HIS A 196 2.74 15.10 -7.91
C HIS A 196 2.63 14.89 -6.39
N ALA A 197 3.52 14.10 -5.79
CA ALA A 197 3.59 13.97 -4.34
C ALA A 197 4.12 15.25 -3.66
N LEU A 198 4.83 16.10 -4.41
CA LEU A 198 5.58 17.27 -3.92
C LEU A 198 4.98 18.62 -4.33
N GLU A 199 4.20 18.67 -5.42
CA GLU A 199 3.69 19.90 -6.03
C GLU A 199 2.77 20.75 -5.12
N ASP A 200 2.15 20.18 -4.08
CA ASP A 200 1.34 20.94 -3.12
C ASP A 200 1.31 20.32 -1.71
N SER A 201 1.81 21.07 -0.72
CA SER A 201 1.80 20.68 0.69
C SER A 201 0.39 20.53 1.30
N HIS A 202 -0.65 21.05 0.64
CA HIS A 202 -2.02 21.01 1.15
C HIS A 202 -2.78 19.72 0.78
N SER A 203 -2.49 19.08 -0.36
CA SER A 203 -3.16 17.84 -0.78
C SER A 203 -2.52 16.60 -0.13
N LYS A 204 -2.85 16.37 1.16
CA LYS A 204 -2.44 15.16 1.90
C LYS A 204 -2.83 13.86 1.19
N SER A 205 -3.88 13.88 0.37
CA SER A 205 -4.33 12.71 -0.39
C SER A 205 -3.49 12.43 -1.65
N GLY A 206 -3.07 13.46 -2.39
CA GLY A 206 -2.17 13.31 -3.53
C GLY A 206 -0.84 12.71 -3.09
N LEU A 207 -0.22 13.28 -2.05
CA LEU A 207 1.00 12.74 -1.42
C LEU A 207 0.88 11.26 -1.05
N VAL A 208 -0.18 10.87 -0.35
CA VAL A 208 -0.36 9.47 0.10
C VAL A 208 -0.46 8.52 -1.08
N ASN A 209 -1.25 8.88 -2.09
CA ASN A 209 -1.55 8.00 -3.22
C ASN A 209 -0.38 7.94 -4.21
N SER A 210 0.31 9.05 -4.48
CA SER A 210 1.54 9.05 -5.29
C SER A 210 2.64 8.21 -4.64
N LEU A 211 2.86 8.35 -3.32
CA LEU A 211 3.81 7.50 -2.60
C LEU A 211 3.40 6.03 -2.58
N SER A 212 2.10 5.72 -2.55
CA SER A 212 1.61 4.34 -2.70
C SER A 212 2.05 3.72 -4.04
N VAL A 213 1.97 4.49 -5.13
CA VAL A 213 2.46 4.04 -6.44
C VAL A 213 3.97 3.85 -6.44
N CYS A 214 4.74 4.79 -5.85
CA CYS A 214 6.19 4.64 -5.71
C CYS A 214 6.58 3.40 -4.89
N ILE A 215 5.87 3.12 -3.79
CA ILE A 215 6.07 1.91 -2.99
C ILE A 215 5.78 0.67 -3.84
N SER A 216 4.71 0.67 -4.62
CA SER A 216 4.35 -0.45 -5.50
C SER A 216 5.36 -0.66 -6.63
N LEU A 217 6.04 0.39 -7.11
CA LEU A 217 7.15 0.28 -8.06
C LEU A 217 8.41 -0.33 -7.43
N LEU A 218 8.69 -0.02 -6.16
CA LEU A 218 9.86 -0.53 -5.43
C LEU A 218 9.64 -1.92 -4.82
N ASP A 219 8.40 -2.29 -4.52
CA ASP A 219 8.05 -3.59 -3.92
C ASP A 219 6.67 -4.05 -4.43
N PRO A 220 6.54 -4.46 -5.71
CA PRO A 220 5.26 -4.86 -6.30
C PRO A 220 4.57 -6.00 -5.54
N LYS A 221 5.35 -6.92 -4.96
CA LYS A 221 4.84 -8.11 -4.27
C LYS A 221 4.21 -7.78 -2.90
N ARG A 222 4.74 -6.81 -2.15
CA ARG A 222 4.17 -6.42 -0.84
C ARG A 222 2.91 -5.56 -0.97
N SER A 223 2.81 -4.76 -2.03
CA SER A 223 1.60 -3.98 -2.38
C SER A 223 0.36 -4.86 -2.59
N ALA A 224 0.54 -6.08 -3.12
CA ALA A 224 -0.53 -7.04 -3.36
C ALA A 224 -1.23 -7.55 -2.08
N ILE A 225 -0.54 -7.54 -0.92
CA ILE A 225 -1.07 -8.07 0.35
C ILE A 225 -2.07 -7.08 0.99
N ASN A 226 -1.97 -5.79 0.67
CA ASN A 226 -2.74 -4.73 1.31
C ASN A 226 -3.95 -4.23 0.49
N SER A 227 -4.18 -4.72 -0.74
CA SER A 227 -5.31 -4.28 -1.58
C SER A 227 -6.62 -5.02 -1.19
N PRO A 228 -7.69 -4.30 -0.79
CA PRO A 228 -8.99 -4.90 -0.44
C PRO A 228 -9.66 -5.65 -1.60
N LEU A 229 -9.38 -5.25 -2.85
CA LEU A 229 -10.00 -5.81 -4.04
C LEU A 229 -9.53 -7.24 -4.34
N MET A 230 -8.36 -7.66 -3.82
CA MET A 230 -7.70 -8.89 -4.24
C MET A 230 -7.96 -10.10 -3.31
N TYR A 231 -8.56 -9.89 -2.13
CA TYR A 231 -8.93 -11.00 -1.22
C TYR A 231 -9.88 -12.02 -1.87
N SER A 232 -10.65 -11.59 -2.89
CA SER A 232 -11.53 -12.48 -3.65
C SER A 232 -10.85 -13.24 -4.79
N PHE A 233 -9.62 -12.88 -5.19
CA PHE A 233 -9.03 -13.34 -6.46
C PHE A 233 -7.81 -14.26 -6.35
N ARG A 234 -7.32 -14.58 -5.14
CA ARG A 234 -6.26 -15.60 -4.99
C ARG A 234 -6.42 -16.45 -3.73
N ASN A 235 -7.05 -17.61 -3.89
CA ASN A 235 -6.68 -18.81 -3.15
C ASN A 235 -5.50 -19.44 -3.91
N GLN A 236 -4.42 -19.78 -3.19
CA GLN A 236 -3.27 -20.61 -3.57
C GLN A 236 -1.92 -19.92 -3.89
N LEU A 237 -1.06 -19.97 -2.86
CA LEU A 237 0.32 -20.48 -2.82
C LEU A 237 1.54 -19.70 -3.39
N MET A 238 2.62 -19.91 -2.61
CA MET A 238 4.06 -19.94 -2.90
C MET A 238 4.93 -18.69 -2.69
N TYR A 239 5.90 -18.87 -1.79
CA TYR A 239 7.15 -18.12 -1.68
C TYR A 239 7.87 -18.14 -3.04
N GLU A 240 7.80 -17.04 -3.76
CA GLU A 240 8.58 -16.81 -4.97
C GLU A 240 9.62 -15.72 -4.68
N PRO A 241 10.89 -15.86 -5.12
CA PRO A 241 11.97 -14.94 -4.74
C PRO A 241 11.66 -13.47 -5.11
N PRO A 242 12.23 -12.50 -4.36
CA PRO A 242 12.09 -11.08 -4.70
C PRO A 242 12.60 -10.84 -6.12
N ILE A 243 11.77 -10.23 -6.97
CA ILE A 243 12.24 -9.75 -8.28
C ILE A 243 13.14 -8.55 -7.98
N PRO A 244 14.40 -8.52 -8.45
CA PRO A 244 15.28 -7.39 -8.22
C PRO A 244 14.68 -6.13 -8.88
N VAL A 245 14.55 -5.06 -8.10
CA VAL A 245 14.06 -3.76 -8.57
C VAL A 245 15.02 -3.20 -9.61
N ASN A 246 14.51 -2.61 -10.69
CA ASN A 246 15.37 -1.96 -11.68
C ASN A 246 16.10 -0.77 -11.04
N SER A 247 17.43 -0.82 -11.00
CA SER A 247 18.28 0.27 -10.49
C SER A 247 18.02 1.60 -11.19
N GLU A 248 17.59 1.59 -12.46
CA GLU A 248 17.24 2.80 -13.22
C GLU A 248 15.98 3.47 -12.67
N THR A 249 14.99 2.70 -12.20
CA THR A 249 13.77 3.22 -11.54
C THR A 249 14.13 3.94 -10.25
N ILE A 250 15.05 3.38 -9.46
CA ILE A 250 15.54 4.03 -8.23
C ILE A 250 16.33 5.29 -8.60
N ASN A 251 17.24 5.19 -9.58
CA ASN A 251 18.04 6.33 -10.04
C ASN A 251 17.20 7.46 -10.65
N ALA A 252 15.98 7.20 -11.12
CA ALA A 252 15.05 8.24 -11.55
C ALA A 252 14.38 8.97 -10.39
N MET A 253 14.12 8.28 -9.28
CA MET A 253 13.63 8.90 -8.05
C MET A 253 14.72 9.78 -7.42
N LEU A 254 16.00 9.41 -7.56
CA LEU A 254 17.11 10.06 -6.87
C LEU A 254 17.33 11.55 -7.18
N PRO A 255 17.29 12.05 -8.43
CA PRO A 255 17.39 13.47 -8.71
C PRO A 255 16.25 14.26 -8.08
N GLN A 256 15.04 13.71 -8.03
CA GLN A 256 13.92 14.38 -7.37
C GLN A 256 14.02 14.29 -5.86
N LEU A 257 14.46 13.16 -5.29
CA LEU A 257 14.83 13.06 -3.88
C LEU A 257 15.96 14.03 -3.53
N GLY A 258 16.92 14.19 -4.43
CA GLY A 258 18.07 15.07 -4.31
C GLY A 258 17.69 16.53 -4.49
N GLU A 259 16.74 16.91 -5.34
CA GLU A 259 16.17 18.27 -5.39
C GLU A 259 15.31 18.54 -4.15
N TRP A 260 14.53 17.55 -3.73
CA TRP A 260 13.76 17.54 -2.49
C TRP A 260 14.63 17.66 -1.22
N ILE A 261 15.91 17.32 -1.32
CA ILE A 261 16.91 17.38 -0.23
C ILE A 261 17.97 18.47 -0.45
N SER A 262 18.26 18.91 -1.67
CA SER A 262 19.29 19.93 -1.99
C SER A 262 18.71 21.32 -2.15
N PHE A 263 17.44 21.44 -2.53
CA PHE A 263 16.65 22.65 -2.22
C PHE A 263 16.32 22.70 -0.71
N ALA A 264 16.85 21.76 0.11
CA ALA A 264 16.69 21.71 1.55
C ALA A 264 17.75 22.48 2.37
N ALA A 265 18.22 23.61 1.83
CA ALA A 265 18.33 24.78 2.71
C ALA A 265 16.92 25.29 3.12
N SER A 266 15.87 24.86 2.41
CA SER A 266 14.46 25.13 2.71
C SER A 266 13.51 24.02 2.21
N CYS A 267 13.49 22.90 2.94
CA CYS A 267 12.24 22.34 3.51
C CYS A 267 11.05 21.90 2.61
N ASP A 268 10.97 20.61 2.24
CA ASP A 268 9.68 19.92 1.97
C ASP A 268 9.53 18.55 2.68
N LEU A 269 10.42 17.56 2.53
CA LEU A 269 10.31 16.27 3.25
C LEU A 269 10.25 16.45 4.78
N LEU A 270 11.27 17.11 5.33
CA LEU A 270 11.38 17.31 6.76
C LEU A 270 10.23 18.16 7.28
N MET A 271 9.68 19.08 6.46
CA MET A 271 8.47 19.82 6.80
C MET A 271 7.23 18.93 6.85
N LEU A 272 7.08 18.01 5.89
CA LEU A 272 5.98 17.06 5.88
C LEU A 272 6.04 16.10 7.09
N LEU A 273 7.25 15.69 7.50
CA LEU A 273 7.47 14.90 8.73
C LEU A 273 7.47 15.75 10.01
N ASN A 274 7.49 17.07 9.90
CA ASN A 274 7.40 17.97 11.04
C ASN A 274 5.95 18.02 11.54
N VAL A 275 5.81 17.93 12.86
CA VAL A 275 4.53 17.92 13.57
C VAL A 275 4.29 19.25 14.30
N SER A 276 5.30 20.12 14.39
CA SER A 276 5.25 21.33 15.22
C SER A 276 4.21 22.36 14.79
N SER A 277 3.78 22.35 13.52
CA SER A 277 2.79 23.26 12.96
C SER A 277 1.37 22.68 12.89
N ASP A 278 1.17 21.43 13.31
CA ASP A 278 -0.13 20.76 13.25
C ASP A 278 -0.83 20.85 14.62
N GLU A 279 -1.92 21.62 14.68
CA GLU A 279 -2.68 21.86 15.91
C GLU A 279 -3.84 20.86 16.10
N LYS A 280 -3.95 19.84 15.23
CA LYS A 280 -5.08 18.91 15.27
C LYS A 280 -5.04 18.10 16.57
N ILE A 281 -6.20 17.97 17.23
CA ILE A 281 -6.35 17.14 18.42
C ILE A 281 -7.16 15.89 18.05
N LEU A 282 -6.64 14.72 18.41
CA LEU A 282 -7.37 13.46 18.29
C LEU A 282 -7.62 12.87 19.68
N PRO A 283 -8.86 12.88 20.19
CA PRO A 283 -9.19 12.17 21.41
C PRO A 283 -9.08 10.66 21.20
N THR A 284 -8.54 9.97 22.20
CA THR A 284 -8.38 8.51 22.23
C THR A 284 -9.00 7.97 23.52
N THR A 285 -9.12 6.64 23.62
CA THR A 285 -9.61 6.01 24.84
C THR A 285 -8.69 6.25 26.04
N TYR A 286 -7.38 6.44 25.83
CA TYR A 286 -6.39 6.62 26.90
C TYR A 286 -6.10 8.10 27.23
N GLY A 287 -6.34 9.00 26.29
CA GLY A 287 -5.97 10.39 26.38
C GLY A 287 -6.16 11.09 25.06
N GLU A 288 -5.18 11.83 24.59
CA GLU A 288 -5.26 12.56 23.33
C GLU A 288 -3.91 12.64 22.62
N LEU A 289 -3.97 12.80 21.30
CA LEU A 289 -2.83 13.06 20.45
C LEU A 289 -2.88 14.51 19.95
N ARG A 290 -1.80 15.25 20.15
CA ARG A 290 -1.64 16.67 19.83
C ARG A 290 -0.25 16.97 19.23
N PRO A 291 -0.07 16.84 17.91
CA PRO A 291 -1.01 16.29 16.93
C PRO A 291 -0.97 14.76 16.83
N PRO A 292 -1.97 14.12 16.19
CA PRO A 292 -1.80 12.77 15.68
C PRO A 292 -0.80 12.76 14.51
N LEU A 293 0.02 11.71 14.41
CA LEU A 293 1.00 11.54 13.32
C LEU A 293 0.37 11.73 11.93
N GLY A 294 -0.79 11.08 11.71
CA GLY A 294 -1.54 11.16 10.45
C GLY A 294 -1.06 10.20 9.36
N LYS A 295 -1.97 9.84 8.44
CA LYS A 295 -1.72 8.86 7.37
C LYS A 295 -0.58 9.26 6.43
N HIS A 296 -0.52 10.53 6.04
CA HIS A 296 0.51 11.07 5.15
C HIS A 296 1.93 10.90 5.70
N ARG A 297 2.18 11.23 6.98
CA ARG A 297 3.51 11.02 7.60
C ARG A 297 3.85 9.55 7.70
N LEU A 298 2.89 8.71 8.06
CA LEU A 298 3.09 7.26 8.07
C LEU A 298 3.46 6.72 6.68
N GLN A 299 2.81 7.22 5.61
CA GLN A 299 3.12 6.85 4.23
C GLN A 299 4.54 7.24 3.82
N ILE A 300 5.01 8.41 4.25
CA ILE A 300 6.40 8.84 4.02
C ILE A 300 7.37 7.87 4.71
N VAL A 301 7.12 7.52 5.98
CA VAL A 301 7.98 6.58 6.71
C VAL A 301 7.96 5.18 6.07
N GLU A 302 6.80 4.73 5.60
CA GLU A 302 6.69 3.49 4.83
C GLU A 302 7.52 3.53 3.54
N PHE A 303 7.43 4.62 2.77
CA PHE A 303 8.22 4.80 1.56
C PHE A 303 9.72 4.75 1.84
N ILE A 304 10.20 5.45 2.88
CA ILE A 304 11.62 5.40 3.31
C ILE A 304 12.02 3.97 3.68
N ALA A 305 11.17 3.23 4.40
CA ALA A 305 11.43 1.84 4.76
C ALA A 305 11.54 0.93 3.53
N VAL A 306 10.69 1.13 2.52
CA VAL A 306 10.74 0.38 1.27
C VAL A 306 11.98 0.74 0.46
N LEU A 307 12.29 2.04 0.34
CA LEU A 307 13.47 2.54 -0.37
C LEU A 307 14.77 2.00 0.21
N LEU A 308 14.94 2.00 1.54
CA LEU A 308 16.15 1.46 2.17
C LEU A 308 16.33 -0.05 1.98
N ARG A 309 15.24 -0.82 1.95
CA ARG A 309 15.29 -2.28 1.69
C ARG A 309 15.80 -2.63 0.30
N THR A 310 15.74 -1.70 -0.67
CA THR A 310 16.34 -1.91 -1.99
C THR A 310 17.87 -2.04 -1.95
N GLY A 311 18.51 -1.57 -0.87
CA GLY A 311 19.96 -1.58 -0.74
C GLY A 311 20.68 -0.60 -1.66
N ASN A 312 19.97 0.35 -2.30
CA ASN A 312 20.59 1.34 -3.18
C ASN A 312 21.47 2.34 -2.39
N GLU A 313 22.77 2.35 -2.69
CA GLU A 313 23.77 3.16 -1.97
C GLU A 313 23.53 4.68 -2.10
N ALA A 314 23.08 5.13 -3.28
CA ALA A 314 22.83 6.54 -3.51
C ALA A 314 21.59 7.03 -2.74
N ALA A 315 20.53 6.23 -2.66
CA ALA A 315 19.37 6.49 -1.81
C ALA A 315 19.76 6.54 -0.33
N GLN A 316 20.60 5.60 0.13
CA GLN A 316 21.12 5.60 1.50
C GLN A 316 21.90 6.88 1.82
N LYS A 317 22.81 7.27 0.93
CA LYS A 317 23.60 8.50 1.09
C LYS A 317 22.71 9.74 1.18
N GLU A 318 21.68 9.82 0.35
CA GLU A 318 20.76 10.96 0.31
C GLU A 318 19.90 11.04 1.58
N LEU A 319 19.44 9.90 2.10
CA LEU A 319 18.69 9.82 3.37
C LEU A 319 19.54 10.19 4.60
N VAL A 320 20.85 9.89 4.56
CA VAL A 320 21.80 10.33 5.59
C VAL A 320 21.99 11.86 5.52
N ASN A 321 22.28 12.40 4.33
CA ASN A 321 22.54 13.83 4.15
C ASN A 321 21.34 14.71 4.49
N SER A 322 20.12 14.22 4.23
CA SER A 322 18.89 14.94 4.55
C SER A 322 18.52 14.94 6.03
N GLY A 323 19.14 14.10 6.87
CA GLY A 323 18.70 13.90 8.25
C GLY A 323 17.32 13.22 8.38
N ALA A 324 16.79 12.65 7.30
CA ALA A 324 15.51 11.95 7.31
C ALA A 324 15.51 10.77 8.30
N ILE A 325 16.61 10.03 8.37
CA ILE A 325 16.79 8.91 9.30
C ILE A 325 16.65 9.38 10.75
N ARG A 326 17.30 10.50 11.10
CA ARG A 326 17.20 11.10 12.44
C ARG A 326 15.76 11.52 12.75
N ARG A 327 15.07 12.20 11.83
CA ARG A 327 13.68 12.64 12.06
C ARG A 327 12.72 11.45 12.25
N VAL A 328 12.87 10.40 11.45
CA VAL A 328 12.08 9.18 11.58
C VAL A 328 12.35 8.48 12.92
N LEU A 329 13.61 8.47 13.37
CA LEU A 329 13.98 7.97 14.68
C LEU A 329 13.33 8.78 15.81
N ASP A 330 13.29 10.11 15.69
CA ASP A 330 12.64 10.95 16.70
C ASP A 330 11.13 10.66 16.78
N LEU A 331 10.46 10.51 15.64
CA LEU A 331 9.04 10.13 15.57
C LEU A 331 8.75 8.82 16.31
N PHE A 332 9.66 7.84 16.25
CA PHE A 332 9.51 6.56 16.96
C PHE A 332 9.35 6.74 18.48
N PHE A 333 10.07 7.70 19.07
CA PHE A 333 10.01 8.00 20.50
C PHE A 333 8.90 9.00 20.84
N GLU A 334 8.62 9.97 19.96
CA GLU A 334 7.51 10.94 20.13
C GLU A 334 6.12 10.28 20.12
N TYR A 335 5.96 9.16 19.39
CA TYR A 335 4.71 8.42 19.29
C TYR A 335 4.82 7.00 19.89
N PRO A 336 4.92 6.86 21.22
CA PRO A 336 5.24 5.60 21.89
C PRO A 336 4.17 4.51 21.78
N TYR A 337 2.98 4.81 21.25
CA TYR A 337 1.89 3.84 21.06
C TYR A 337 1.47 3.65 19.59
N ASN A 338 2.29 4.10 18.63
CA ASN A 338 2.00 3.93 17.21
C ASN A 338 2.74 2.69 16.65
N ASN A 339 2.12 1.52 16.79
CA ASN A 339 2.71 0.26 16.34
C ASN A 339 3.03 0.26 14.83
N ALA A 340 2.19 0.88 13.99
CA ALA A 340 2.44 0.91 12.54
C ALA A 340 3.73 1.69 12.24
N LEU A 341 3.89 2.87 12.84
CA LEU A 341 5.13 3.65 12.76
C LEU A 341 6.32 2.80 13.22
N HIS A 342 6.22 2.15 14.38
CA HIS A 342 7.33 1.38 14.94
C HIS A 342 7.75 0.20 14.06
N HIS A 343 6.83 -0.47 13.37
CA HIS A 343 7.18 -1.51 12.40
C HIS A 343 7.97 -0.96 11.21
N HIS A 344 7.60 0.21 10.68
CA HIS A 344 8.36 0.83 9.60
C HIS A 344 9.73 1.33 10.07
N VAL A 345 9.81 1.96 11.24
CA VAL A 345 11.10 2.41 11.80
C VAL A 345 12.02 1.25 12.15
N GLU A 346 11.49 0.16 12.72
CA GLU A 346 12.24 -1.08 12.93
C GLU A 346 12.80 -1.58 11.60
N SER A 347 11.99 -1.66 10.53
CA SER A 347 12.47 -2.05 9.20
C SER A 347 13.58 -1.12 8.67
N ILE A 348 13.46 0.19 8.89
CA ILE A 348 14.47 1.20 8.51
C ILE A 348 15.78 0.92 9.25
N MET A 349 15.73 0.78 10.57
CA MET A 349 16.90 0.51 11.40
C MET A 349 17.59 -0.78 11.01
N LEU A 350 16.83 -1.86 10.83
CA LEU A 350 17.37 -3.15 10.40
C LEU A 350 18.04 -3.03 9.04
N SER A 351 17.42 -2.34 8.08
CA SER A 351 17.98 -2.13 6.74
C SER A 351 19.28 -1.31 6.77
N CYS A 352 19.36 -0.30 7.64
CA CYS A 352 20.59 0.47 7.87
C CYS A 352 21.69 -0.41 8.48
N LEU A 353 21.38 -1.20 9.51
CA LEU A 353 22.34 -2.03 10.24
C LEU A 353 22.86 -3.23 9.40
N GLU A 354 22.02 -3.75 8.51
CA GLU A 354 22.38 -4.82 7.57
C GLU A 354 23.06 -4.28 6.29
N SER A 355 23.14 -2.95 6.13
CA SER A 355 23.78 -2.34 4.97
C SER A 355 25.27 -2.63 4.93
N LYS A 356 25.82 -2.73 3.71
CA LYS A 356 27.26 -2.80 3.46
C LYS A 356 27.93 -1.42 3.51
N ASN A 357 27.14 -0.35 3.56
CA ASN A 357 27.65 1.01 3.60
C ASN A 357 27.94 1.42 5.04
N ASP A 358 29.22 1.55 5.38
CA ASP A 358 29.63 1.94 6.74
C ASP A 358 29.07 3.32 7.15
N ALA A 359 28.88 4.25 6.21
CA ALA A 359 28.43 5.60 6.51
C ALA A 359 27.01 5.65 7.09
N ILE A 360 26.10 4.80 6.62
CA ILE A 360 24.72 4.76 7.15
C ILE A 360 24.66 4.09 8.54
N VAL A 361 25.54 3.11 8.78
CA VAL A 361 25.68 2.46 10.08
C VAL A 361 26.25 3.45 11.10
N ASP A 362 27.32 4.16 10.75
CA ASP A 362 27.95 5.17 11.58
C ASP A 362 26.97 6.33 11.87
N HIS A 363 26.21 6.78 10.87
CA HIS A 363 25.16 7.79 11.04
C HIS A 363 24.07 7.33 12.03
N LEU A 364 23.61 6.08 11.93
CA LEU A 364 22.58 5.55 12.83
C LEU A 364 23.09 5.38 14.27
N LEU A 365 24.30 4.86 14.45
CA LEU A 365 24.84 4.55 15.78
C LEU A 365 25.41 5.77 16.49
N GLN A 366 26.16 6.61 15.78
CA GLN A 366 26.88 7.74 16.36
C GLN A 366 26.08 9.04 16.24
N GLU A 367 25.70 9.43 15.02
CA GLU A 367 25.06 10.73 14.80
C GLU A 367 23.60 10.75 15.28
N CYS A 368 22.87 9.65 15.16
CA CYS A 368 21.49 9.54 15.63
C CYS A 368 21.38 9.10 17.10
N ASP A 369 22.51 8.72 17.73
CA ASP A 369 22.61 8.19 19.09
C ASP A 369 21.56 7.11 19.40
N LEU A 370 21.45 6.11 18.53
CA LEU A 370 20.43 5.06 18.65
C LEU A 370 20.51 4.35 20.02
N ILE A 371 21.73 4.02 20.45
CA ILE A 371 21.99 3.33 21.70
C ILE A 371 21.61 4.21 22.89
N GLY A 372 22.02 5.48 22.91
CA GLY A 372 21.66 6.40 23.98
C GLY A 372 20.15 6.59 24.10
N LYS A 373 19.43 6.70 22.98
CA LYS A 373 17.96 6.82 22.98
C LYS A 373 17.25 5.58 23.51
N PHE A 374 17.75 4.37 23.20
CA PHE A 374 17.22 3.13 23.78
C PHE A 374 17.40 3.09 25.28
N LEU A 375 18.61 3.42 25.77
CA LEU A 375 18.91 3.44 27.19
C LEU A 375 18.08 4.50 27.94
N GLN A 376 17.90 5.69 27.36
CA GLN A 376 17.07 6.74 27.94
C GLN A 376 15.60 6.32 28.03
N THR A 377 15.05 5.73 26.97
CA THR A 377 13.66 5.25 26.95
C THR A 377 13.45 4.15 27.99
N ASP A 378 14.45 3.28 28.17
CA ASP A 378 14.37 2.20 29.15
C ASP A 378 14.52 2.68 30.60
N LYS A 379 15.27 3.77 30.83
CA LYS A 379 15.32 4.45 32.14
C LYS A 379 13.99 5.15 32.46
N HIS A 380 13.20 5.55 31.45
CA HIS A 380 11.95 6.30 31.60
C HIS A 380 10.77 5.54 30.97
N GLN A 381 10.55 4.30 31.41
CA GLN A 381 9.56 3.40 30.79
C GLN A 381 8.12 3.88 30.95
N ILE A 382 7.84 4.80 31.87
CA ILE A 382 6.51 5.37 32.10
C ILE A 382 6.42 6.66 31.30
N LEU A 383 5.32 6.83 30.55
CA LEU A 383 5.07 8.04 29.78
C LEU A 383 5.20 9.28 30.68
N SER A 384 6.08 10.21 30.31
CA SER A 384 6.21 11.47 31.02
C SER A 384 4.95 12.32 30.83
N SER A 385 4.51 13.02 31.87
CA SER A 385 3.41 13.98 31.79
C SER A 385 3.85 15.32 31.17
N ASP A 386 4.88 15.29 30.34
CA ASP A 386 5.54 16.49 29.83
C ASP A 386 4.67 17.10 28.71
N SER A 387 4.41 18.41 28.78
CA SER A 387 3.44 19.08 27.90
C SER A 387 3.88 19.15 26.44
N ASN A 388 5.15 18.83 26.15
CA ASN A 388 5.75 18.95 24.83
C ASN A 388 5.68 17.65 24.00
N GLN A 389 5.17 16.56 24.56
CA GLN A 389 5.04 15.28 23.84
C GLN A 389 3.68 15.20 23.11
N PRO A 390 3.63 14.60 21.90
CA PRO A 390 2.38 14.46 21.16
C PRO A 390 1.31 13.63 21.88
N THR A 391 1.70 12.72 22.77
CA THR A 391 0.76 11.84 23.49
C THR A 391 0.54 12.35 24.90
N LEU A 392 -0.71 12.71 25.23
CA LEU A 392 -1.11 13.18 26.55
C LEU A 392 -2.09 12.21 27.21
N VAL A 393 -1.97 12.03 28.52
CA VAL A 393 -2.83 11.16 29.33
C VAL A 393 -4.11 11.88 29.72
N ALA A 394 -5.27 11.21 29.65
CA ALA A 394 -6.52 11.79 30.12
C ALA A 394 -6.48 12.10 31.64
N ALA A 395 -7.17 13.17 32.05
CA ALA A 395 -7.33 13.51 33.46
C ALA A 395 -7.88 12.32 34.28
N GLY A 396 -7.17 11.96 35.35
CA GLY A 396 -7.52 10.84 36.22
C GLY A 396 -7.02 9.45 35.78
N LYS A 397 -6.36 9.33 34.61
CA LYS A 397 -5.70 8.08 34.19
C LYS A 397 -4.23 8.04 34.64
N ARG A 398 -3.74 6.83 34.93
CA ARG A 398 -2.34 6.60 35.31
C ARG A 398 -1.48 6.47 34.05
N ALA A 399 -0.28 7.03 34.11
CA ALA A 399 0.72 6.86 33.07
C ALA A 399 1.08 5.37 32.91
N THR A 400 0.97 4.86 31.69
CA THR A 400 1.32 3.48 31.32
C THR A 400 2.75 3.38 30.82
N ARG A 401 3.23 2.14 30.75
CA ARG A 401 4.50 1.82 30.09
C ARG A 401 4.44 2.21 28.62
N VAL A 402 5.50 2.79 28.07
CA VAL A 402 5.62 3.11 26.65
C VAL A 402 5.54 1.83 25.79
N GLY A 403 4.82 1.89 24.67
CA GLY A 403 4.50 0.74 23.83
C GLY A 403 5.64 0.31 22.88
N ASN A 404 6.63 1.17 22.66
CA ASN A 404 7.75 0.93 21.75
C ASN A 404 8.83 -0.02 22.32
N ILE A 405 8.76 -0.42 23.59
CA ILE A 405 9.79 -1.27 24.23
C ILE A 405 9.97 -2.62 23.53
N GLY A 406 8.89 -3.24 23.05
CA GLY A 406 8.99 -4.52 22.34
C GLY A 406 9.82 -4.40 21.04
N HIS A 407 9.65 -3.29 20.33
CA HIS A 407 10.46 -2.97 19.15
C HIS A 407 11.93 -2.74 19.55
N ILE A 408 12.18 -1.96 20.61
CA ILE A 408 13.54 -1.74 21.15
C ILE A 408 14.22 -3.08 21.48
N THR A 409 13.54 -3.99 22.17
CA THR A 409 14.08 -5.33 22.47
C THR A 409 14.48 -6.08 21.18
N ARG A 410 13.62 -6.10 20.16
CA ARG A 410 13.92 -6.77 18.87
C ARG A 410 15.11 -6.15 18.15
N ILE A 411 15.17 -4.82 18.06
CA ILE A 411 16.27 -4.09 17.42
C ILE A 411 17.57 -4.31 18.20
N SER A 412 17.53 -4.26 19.52
CA SER A 412 18.69 -4.54 20.39
C SER A 412 19.22 -5.97 20.22
N ASN A 413 18.33 -6.96 20.13
CA ASN A 413 18.73 -8.34 19.84
C ASN A 413 19.41 -8.46 18.47
N LYS A 414 18.91 -7.75 17.45
CA LYS A 414 19.57 -7.71 16.16
C LYS A 414 20.93 -7.02 16.21
N LEU A 415 21.06 -5.91 16.93
CA LEU A 415 22.34 -5.21 17.12
C LEU A 415 23.40 -6.15 17.72
N VAL A 416 23.04 -6.90 18.76
CA VAL A 416 23.93 -7.90 19.37
C VAL A 416 24.31 -8.98 18.36
N GLN A 417 23.35 -9.51 17.61
CA GLN A 417 23.61 -10.50 16.56
C GLN A 417 24.58 -9.98 15.50
N LEU A 418 24.33 -8.76 14.99
CA LEU A 418 25.17 -8.15 13.94
C LEU A 418 26.55 -7.77 14.46
N GLY A 419 26.67 -7.41 15.74
CA GLY A 419 27.96 -7.20 16.41
C GLY A 419 28.85 -8.44 16.44
N CYS A 420 28.31 -9.66 16.30
CA CYS A 420 29.14 -10.86 16.15
C CYS A 420 29.83 -10.96 14.78
N SER A 421 29.27 -10.33 13.75
CA SER A 421 29.76 -10.39 12.36
C SER A 421 30.34 -9.08 11.83
N ASN A 422 30.05 -7.95 12.48
CA ASN A 422 30.48 -6.61 12.08
C ASN A 422 31.28 -5.95 13.22
N SER A 423 32.59 -5.78 13.01
CA SER A 423 33.53 -5.24 14.00
C SER A 423 33.24 -3.80 14.40
N ARG A 424 32.65 -2.99 13.51
CA ARG A 424 32.29 -1.59 13.83
C ARG A 424 31.12 -1.54 14.80
N ILE A 425 30.07 -2.31 14.53
CA ILE A 425 28.93 -2.44 15.43
C ILE A 425 29.43 -2.98 16.78
N GLN A 426 30.28 -3.99 16.76
CA GLN A 426 30.88 -4.55 17.98
C GLN A 426 31.64 -3.50 18.80
N ALA A 427 32.50 -2.70 18.16
CA ALA A 427 33.27 -1.65 18.81
C ALA A 427 32.36 -0.62 19.47
N CYS A 428 31.33 -0.14 18.75
CA CYS A 428 30.36 0.83 19.27
C CYS A 428 29.60 0.31 20.51
N LEU A 429 29.18 -0.97 20.48
CA LEU A 429 28.50 -1.59 21.62
C LEU A 429 29.44 -1.78 22.83
N GLN A 430 30.70 -2.14 22.58
CA GLN A 430 31.69 -2.34 23.65
C GLN A 430 32.15 -1.03 24.31
N GLU A 431 32.25 0.05 23.54
CA GLU A 431 32.62 1.38 24.05
C GLU A 431 31.57 1.95 25.01
N ASN A 432 30.29 1.56 24.86
CA ASN A 432 29.21 2.03 25.71
C ASN A 432 29.04 1.13 26.95
N SER A 433 29.61 1.55 28.09
CA SER A 433 29.52 0.80 29.35
C SER A 433 28.08 0.62 29.85
N GLU A 434 27.23 1.63 29.70
CA GLU A 434 25.81 1.56 30.08
C GLU A 434 25.06 0.52 29.24
N TRP A 435 25.35 0.44 27.94
CA TRP A 435 24.80 -0.58 27.06
C TRP A 435 25.15 -1.99 27.53
N ASN A 436 26.41 -2.24 27.87
CA ASN A 436 26.86 -3.56 28.32
C ASN A 436 26.15 -3.99 29.61
N GLU A 437 25.98 -3.08 30.56
CA GLU A 437 25.21 -3.34 31.78
C GLU A 437 23.73 -3.61 31.47
N TRP A 438 23.11 -2.78 30.63
CA TRP A 438 21.72 -2.93 30.22
C TRP A 438 21.48 -4.24 29.44
N GLN A 439 22.39 -4.62 28.57
CA GLN A 439 22.32 -5.88 27.83
C GLN A 439 22.34 -7.08 28.79
N ALA A 440 23.24 -7.07 29.77
CA ALA A 440 23.39 -8.17 30.73
C ALA A 440 22.21 -8.28 31.71
N LYS A 441 21.70 -7.13 32.20
CA LYS A 441 20.67 -7.12 33.24
C LYS A 441 19.25 -7.03 32.70
N VAL A 442 19.01 -6.26 31.64
CA VAL A 442 17.65 -5.98 31.17
C VAL A 442 17.31 -6.79 29.93
N LEU A 443 18.15 -6.76 28.89
CA LEU A 443 17.84 -7.44 27.64
C LEU A 443 17.80 -8.96 27.80
N GLN A 444 18.79 -9.53 28.51
CA GLN A 444 18.82 -10.98 28.76
C GLN A 444 17.62 -11.46 29.60
N GLU A 445 17.22 -10.71 30.63
CA GLU A 445 16.03 -11.04 31.44
C GLU A 445 14.75 -10.99 30.58
N ARG A 446 14.60 -9.97 29.74
CA ARG A 446 13.46 -9.88 28.80
C ARG A 446 13.42 -11.06 27.85
N ASN A 447 14.56 -11.39 27.25
CA ASN A 447 14.66 -12.54 26.34
C ASN A 447 14.33 -13.85 27.06
N ALA A 448 14.69 -14.00 28.34
CA ALA A 448 14.35 -15.18 29.11
C ALA A 448 12.83 -15.30 29.35
N VAL A 449 12.15 -14.18 29.60
CA VAL A 449 10.69 -14.12 29.78
C VAL A 449 9.95 -14.32 28.45
N GLU A 450 10.43 -13.72 27.36
CA GLU A 450 9.82 -13.82 26.02
C GLU A 450 10.12 -15.14 25.30
N ASN A 451 11.00 -15.98 25.88
CA ASN A 451 11.32 -17.29 25.33
C ASN A 451 10.15 -18.27 25.53
N VAL A 452 9.35 -18.43 24.46
CA VAL A 452 8.17 -19.31 24.43
C VAL A 452 8.50 -20.76 24.76
N TYR A 453 9.73 -21.23 24.51
CA TYR A 453 10.18 -22.59 24.88
C TYR A 453 10.34 -22.78 26.40
N ARG A 454 10.31 -21.70 27.18
CA ARG A 454 10.40 -21.71 28.65
C ARG A 454 9.07 -21.42 29.33
N TRP A 455 7.98 -21.24 28.57
CA TRP A 455 6.68 -20.93 29.14
C TRP A 455 6.05 -22.17 29.76
N ALA A 456 5.71 -22.08 31.04
CA ALA A 456 5.09 -23.18 31.79
C ALA A 456 3.72 -23.60 31.21
N CYS A 457 3.03 -22.72 30.49
CA CYS A 457 1.75 -23.00 29.82
C CYS A 457 1.89 -23.66 28.43
N GLY A 458 3.12 -23.96 27.99
CA GLY A 458 3.37 -24.49 26.65
C GLY A 458 3.31 -23.42 25.54
N ARG A 459 3.77 -23.79 24.34
CA ARG A 459 3.81 -22.90 23.17
C ARG A 459 2.41 -22.77 22.55
N PRO A 460 1.90 -21.55 22.31
CA PRO A 460 0.73 -21.35 21.45
C PRO A 460 1.03 -21.93 20.07
N THR A 461 0.23 -22.89 19.60
CA THR A 461 0.40 -23.48 18.28
C THR A 461 0.33 -22.37 17.23
N SER A 462 1.41 -22.13 16.49
CA SER A 462 1.37 -21.15 15.41
C SER A 462 0.49 -21.71 14.28
N LEU A 463 -0.28 -20.86 13.60
CA LEU A 463 -1.08 -21.27 12.43
C LEU A 463 -0.25 -21.96 11.32
N GLN A 464 1.08 -21.76 11.34
CA GLN A 464 2.04 -22.35 10.41
C GLN A 464 2.59 -23.71 10.86
N ASP A 465 2.48 -24.09 12.14
CA ASP A 465 2.97 -25.38 12.65
C ASP A 465 1.98 -26.54 12.39
N ARG A 466 0.86 -26.31 11.69
CA ARG A 466 -0.12 -27.37 11.38
C ARG A 466 0.32 -28.38 10.32
N THR A 467 1.48 -28.22 9.68
CA THR A 467 1.89 -29.06 8.53
C THR A 467 3.18 -29.85 8.74
N ARG A 468 3.72 -29.90 9.95
CA ARG A 468 4.80 -30.84 10.30
C ARG A 468 4.44 -31.55 11.60
N ASP A 469 4.47 -32.86 11.56
CA ASP A 469 4.31 -33.80 12.70
C ASP A 469 2.85 -34.25 12.96
N SER A 470 2.14 -34.67 11.89
CA SER A 470 0.88 -35.44 12.04
C SER A 470 1.07 -36.96 12.01
N ASP A 471 2.25 -37.48 11.64
CA ASP A 471 2.45 -38.91 11.47
C ASP A 471 3.77 -39.32 12.10
N GLU A 472 3.73 -39.61 13.42
CA GLU A 472 4.49 -40.66 14.12
C GLU A 472 4.63 -40.28 15.61
N ASP A 473 4.19 -41.21 16.47
CA ASP A 473 4.46 -41.33 17.91
C ASP A 473 3.71 -40.41 18.89
N ASP A 474 2.50 -40.82 19.25
CA ASP A 474 2.16 -41.19 20.66
C ASP A 474 0.68 -41.62 20.76
N LEU A 475 0.38 -42.78 20.17
CA LEU A 475 -0.76 -43.60 20.58
C LEU A 475 -0.39 -44.26 21.90
N HIS A 476 -0.51 -43.57 23.03
CA HIS A 476 -0.91 -44.12 24.33
C HIS A 476 -0.90 -43.02 25.41
N ASP A 477 -2.00 -42.94 26.15
CA ASP A 477 -2.17 -42.25 27.44
C ASP A 477 -2.10 -40.72 27.46
N ARG A 478 -3.27 -40.08 27.44
CA ARG A 478 -3.93 -39.62 28.68
C ARG A 478 -5.30 -39.01 28.39
N ASP A 479 -6.32 -39.72 28.83
CA ASP A 479 -7.62 -39.13 29.17
C ASP A 479 -7.42 -37.96 30.13
N TYR A 480 -7.87 -36.78 29.73
CA TYR A 480 -8.20 -35.71 30.67
C TYR A 480 -9.70 -35.47 30.63
N ASP A 481 -10.39 -36.30 31.41
CA ASP A 481 -11.70 -35.95 31.97
C ASP A 481 -11.51 -34.69 32.82
N VAL A 482 -12.04 -33.57 32.33
CA VAL A 482 -12.16 -32.35 33.12
C VAL A 482 -13.38 -32.52 34.02
N ALA A 483 -13.14 -33.05 35.21
CA ALA A 483 -14.05 -32.92 36.34
C ALA A 483 -13.27 -32.66 37.64
N ALA A 484 -13.56 -31.51 38.24
CA ALA A 484 -13.29 -31.10 39.62
C ALA A 484 -11.83 -30.76 40.02
N LEU A 485 -11.50 -29.46 40.04
CA LEU A 485 -11.49 -28.60 41.25
C LEU A 485 -11.03 -27.17 40.92
#